data_AF-A0A517RPY5-F1
#
_entry.id   AF-A0A517RPY5-F1
#
_cell.length_a   1.000
_cell.length_b   1.000
_cell.length_c   1.000
_cell.angle_alpha   90.00
_cell.angle_beta   90.00
_cell.angle_gamma   90.00
#
_symmetry.space_group_name_H-M   'P 1'
#
loop_
_entity.id
_entity.type
_entity.pdbx_description
1 polymer ?
#
loop_
_entity_poly.entity_id
_entity_poly.type
_entity_poly.pdbx_seq_one_letter_code
_entity_poly.pdbx_strand_id
1 'polypeptide(L)'
;MEKLDLYPTLINWPFLIGGCLAGFSIRYEIGTVPLWLLFALMVIAYEMIRVYRILNQLEDEVTLDQIRSYYSKDMARKWIPWRDQARGINSERYTKSSSERV
;
A
#
# COMPACT_ATOMS: atom_id res chain seq x y z
N MET A 1 -12.47 7.46 -12.30
CA MET A 1 -11.80 6.16 -12.09
C MET A 1 -12.50 5.49 -10.95
N GLU A 2 -12.73 4.19 -11.04
CA GLU A 2 -13.29 3.47 -9.89
C GLU A 2 -12.18 3.32 -8.84
N LYS A 3 -12.53 3.34 -7.55
CA LYS A 3 -11.55 3.15 -6.45
C LYS A 3 -10.75 1.84 -6.60
N LEU A 4 -11.31 0.85 -7.32
CA LEU A 4 -10.65 -0.41 -7.67
C LEU A 4 -9.42 -0.22 -8.59
N ASP A 5 -9.41 0.78 -9.48
CA ASP A 5 -8.28 1.04 -10.39
C ASP A 5 -7.04 1.54 -9.62
N LEU A 6 -7.23 2.11 -8.42
CA LEU A 6 -6.17 2.62 -7.56
C LEU A 6 -5.46 1.49 -6.79
N TYR A 7 -6.05 0.29 -6.75
CA TYR A 7 -5.59 -0.85 -5.96
C TYR A 7 -4.13 -1.25 -6.24
N PRO A 8 -3.67 -1.44 -7.49
CA PRO A 8 -2.31 -1.89 -7.78
C PRO A 8 -1.23 -0.88 -7.35
N THR A 9 -1.59 0.41 -7.32
CA THR A 9 -0.67 1.53 -7.02
C THR A 9 -0.47 1.73 -5.51
N LEU A 10 -1.43 1.29 -4.70
CA LEU A 10 -1.36 1.35 -3.23
C LEU A 10 -0.64 0.15 -2.60
N ILE A 11 -0.44 -0.92 -3.38
CA ILE A 11 0.30 -2.09 -2.94
C ILE A 11 1.78 -1.73 -2.76
N ASN A 12 2.30 -2.09 -1.59
CA ASN A 12 3.72 -2.08 -1.27
C ASN A 12 4.34 -3.36 -1.80
N TRP A 13 4.64 -3.34 -3.10
CA TRP A 13 5.29 -4.45 -3.80
C TRP A 13 6.61 -4.90 -3.14
N PRO A 14 7.51 -4.00 -2.68
CA PRO A 14 8.69 -4.41 -1.93
C PRO A 14 8.39 -5.22 -0.67
N PHE A 15 7.36 -4.83 0.10
CA PHE A 15 6.95 -5.56 1.29
C PHE A 15 6.39 -6.95 0.95
N LEU A 16 5.51 -7.05 -0.05
CA LEU A 16 4.97 -8.33 -0.49
C LEU A 16 6.07 -9.27 -0.99
N ILE A 17 6.97 -8.77 -1.85
CA ILE A 17 8.08 -9.56 -2.39
C ILE A 17 9.03 -9.98 -1.27
N GLY A 18 9.44 -9.05 -0.40
CA GLY A 18 10.31 -9.35 0.73
C GLY A 18 9.70 -10.34 1.72
N GLY A 19 8.41 -10.19 2.02
CA GLY A 19 7.67 -11.11 2.87
C GLY A 19 7.56 -12.51 2.25
N CYS A 20 7.20 -12.62 0.98
CA CYS A 20 7.17 -13.92 0.30
C CYS A 20 8.54 -14.59 0.27
N LEU A 21 9.62 -13.85 -0.05
CA LEU A 21 10.99 -14.39 -0.05
C LEU A 21 11.42 -14.87 1.34
N ALA A 22 11.11 -14.10 2.39
CA ALA A 22 11.37 -14.50 3.77
C ALA A 22 10.56 -15.76 4.13
N GLY A 23 9.28 -15.82 3.75
CA GLY A 23 8.44 -17.00 3.93
C GLY A 23 9.03 -18.25 3.28
N PHE A 24 9.43 -18.16 2.00
CA PHE A 24 10.02 -19.28 1.27
C PHE A 24 11.37 -19.77 1.83
N SER A 25 12.09 -18.92 2.56
CA SER A 25 13.31 -19.33 3.26
C SER A 25 13.03 -20.25 4.45
N ILE A 26 11.79 -20.28 4.95
CA ILE A 26 11.37 -21.11 6.08
C ILE A 26 10.95 -22.49 5.56
N ARG A 27 11.86 -23.45 5.66
CA ARG A 27 11.59 -24.88 5.41
C ARG A 27 11.09 -25.55 6.68
N TYR A 28 9.93 -25.13 7.15
CA TYR A 28 9.26 -25.71 8.31
C TYR A 28 7.83 -26.08 7.92
N GLU A 29 7.34 -27.20 8.44
CA GLU A 29 6.01 -27.73 8.15
C GLU A 29 5.24 -27.92 9.47
N ILE A 30 4.00 -27.45 9.53
CA ILE A 30 3.08 -27.71 10.64
C ILE A 30 2.10 -28.77 10.15
N GLY A 31 2.32 -30.02 10.55
CA GLY A 31 1.56 -31.16 10.03
C GLY A 31 1.79 -31.31 8.53
N THR A 32 0.75 -31.11 7.71
CA THR A 32 0.82 -31.16 6.24
C THR A 32 0.95 -29.79 5.58
N VAL A 33 0.88 -28.70 6.36
CA VAL A 33 0.86 -27.34 5.82
C VAL A 33 2.26 -26.73 5.93
N PRO A 34 2.88 -26.32 4.81
CA PRO A 34 4.15 -25.64 4.88
C PRO A 34 4.00 -24.25 5.50
N LEU A 35 4.90 -23.90 6.42
CA LEU A 35 4.85 -22.62 7.13
C LEU A 35 5.02 -21.44 6.18
N TRP A 36 5.80 -21.60 5.11
CA TRP A 36 5.94 -20.56 4.08
C TRP A 36 4.59 -20.17 3.46
N LEU A 37 3.65 -21.12 3.31
CA LEU A 37 2.33 -20.85 2.76
C LEU A 37 1.50 -20.04 3.75
N LEU A 38 1.50 -20.43 5.03
CA LEU A 38 0.83 -19.66 6.09
C LEU A 38 1.41 -18.25 6.19
N PHE A 39 2.73 -18.12 6.10
CA PHE A 39 3.43 -16.84 6.12
C PHE A 39 3.06 -15.97 4.91
N ALA A 40 3.08 -16.54 3.70
CA ALA A 40 2.71 -15.83 2.48
C ALA A 40 1.25 -15.35 2.54
N LEU A 41 0.33 -16.20 3.01
CA LEU A 41 -1.08 -15.81 3.22
C LEU A 41 -1.22 -14.69 4.24
N MET A 42 -0.46 -14.73 5.34
CA MET A 42 -0.45 -13.68 6.35
C MET A 42 0.06 -12.34 5.78
N VAL A 43 1.14 -12.36 5.00
CA VAL A 43 1.72 -11.17 4.35
C VAL A 43 0.73 -10.57 3.35
N ILE A 44 0.13 -11.40 2.50
CA ILE A 44 -0.88 -10.96 1.53
C ILE A 44 -2.10 -10.39 2.24
N ALA A 45 -2.63 -11.08 3.25
CA ALA A 45 -3.80 -10.63 4.00
C ALA A 45 -3.54 -9.28 4.70
N TYR A 46 -2.38 -9.12 5.35
CA TYR A 46 -1.98 -7.85 5.97
C TYR A 46 -2.00 -6.71 4.95
N GLU A 47 -1.42 -6.95 3.77
CA GLU A 47 -1.33 -5.96 2.72
C GLU A 47 -2.71 -5.58 2.16
N MET A 48 -3.57 -6.58 1.90
CA MET A 48 -4.93 -6.36 1.44
C MET A 48 -5.74 -5.53 2.43
N ILE A 49 -5.64 -5.85 3.73
CA ILE A 49 -6.32 -5.08 4.79
C ILE A 49 -5.81 -3.63 4.81
N ARG A 50 -4.49 -3.43 4.64
CA ARG A 50 -3.90 -2.08 4.59
C ARG A 50 -4.45 -1.27 3.42
N VAL A 51 -4.41 -1.84 2.21
CA VAL A 51 -4.89 -1.19 0.98
C VAL A 51 -6.38 -0.88 1.07
N TYR A 52 -7.19 -1.83 1.54
CA TYR A 52 -8.63 -1.64 1.73
C TYR A 52 -8.93 -0.47 2.68
N ARG A 53 -8.19 -0.35 3.79
CA ARG A 53 -8.35 0.76 4.73
C ARG A 53 -7.95 2.11 4.13
N ILE A 54 -6.91 2.15 3.30
CA ILE A 54 -6.52 3.37 2.59
C ILE A 54 -7.62 3.77 1.61
N LEU A 55 -8.07 2.85 0.76
CA LEU A 55 -9.14 3.10 -0.23
C LEU A 55 -10.42 3.64 0.42
N ASN A 56 -10.81 3.11 1.58
CA ASN A 56 -11.98 3.58 2.31
C ASN A 56 -11.83 4.99 2.89
N GLN A 57 -10.59 5.49 3.08
CA GLN A 57 -10.31 6.85 3.56
C GLN A 57 -9.94 7.83 2.46
N LEU A 58 -9.73 7.37 1.23
CA LEU A 58 -9.48 8.25 0.09
C LEU A 58 -10.76 8.97 -0.32
N GLU A 59 -10.61 10.25 -0.65
CA GLU A 59 -11.66 11.06 -1.27
C GLU A 59 -12.07 10.47 -2.62
N ASP A 60 -13.31 10.72 -3.05
CA ASP A 60 -13.87 10.13 -4.27
C ASP A 60 -13.18 10.59 -5.57
N GLU A 61 -12.46 11.72 -5.53
CA GLU A 61 -11.79 12.33 -6.69
C GLU A 61 -10.28 12.06 -6.76
N VAL A 62 -9.76 11.12 -5.97
CA VAL A 62 -8.32 10.79 -5.98
C VAL A 62 -7.91 10.14 -7.30
N THR A 63 -6.85 10.66 -7.90
CA THR A 63 -6.28 10.19 -9.17
C THR A 63 -5.01 9.36 -8.95
N LEU A 64 -4.70 8.50 -9.93
CA LEU A 64 -3.46 7.70 -9.94
C LEU A 64 -2.20 8.56 -9.83
N ASP A 65 -2.18 9.74 -10.47
CA ASP A 65 -1.02 10.64 -10.45
C ASP A 65 -0.77 11.24 -9.06
N GLN A 66 -1.82 11.50 -8.28
CA GLN A 66 -1.68 11.98 -6.90
C GLN A 66 -1.05 10.91 -6.01
N ILE A 67 -1.52 9.67 -6.12
CA ILE A 67 -0.92 8.54 -5.40
C ILE A 67 0.55 8.39 -5.81
N ARG A 68 0.85 8.42 -7.11
CA ARG A 68 2.22 8.30 -7.62
C ARG A 68 3.12 9.44 -7.14
N SER A 69 2.60 10.67 -7.12
CA SER A 69 3.30 11.85 -6.59
C SER A 69 3.64 11.67 -5.11
N TYR A 70 2.65 11.28 -4.29
CA TYR A 70 2.85 10.97 -2.87
C TYR A 70 3.93 9.90 -2.67
N TYR A 71 3.87 8.80 -3.43
CA TYR A 71 4.83 7.69 -3.30
C TYR A 71 6.22 7.96 -3.90
N SER A 72 6.33 8.95 -4.79
CA SER A 72 7.61 9.38 -5.38
C SER A 72 8.38 10.35 -4.49
N LYS A 73 7.68 11.15 -3.67
CA LYS A 73 8.30 11.97 -2.63
C LYS A 73 8.72 11.02 -1.51
N ASP A 74 10.01 11.05 -1.16
CA ASP A 74 10.80 10.18 -0.26
C ASP A 74 10.19 9.78 1.12
N MET A 75 8.95 10.18 1.42
CA MET A 75 8.22 9.86 2.64
C MET A 75 7.50 8.51 2.57
N ALA A 76 6.94 8.08 1.43
CA ALA A 76 5.91 7.03 1.44
C ALA A 76 6.41 5.57 1.51
N ARG A 77 7.70 5.32 1.22
CA ARG A 77 8.30 3.98 1.39
C ARG A 77 8.78 3.72 2.83
N LYS A 78 8.71 4.72 3.70
CA LYS A 78 8.90 4.52 5.14
C LYS A 78 7.70 3.75 5.69
N TRP A 79 7.89 3.01 6.78
CA TRP A 79 6.82 2.33 7.51
C TRP A 79 5.85 3.35 8.15
N ILE A 80 5.09 4.05 7.31
CA ILE A 80 4.08 5.03 7.72
C ILE A 80 2.77 4.27 7.98
N PRO A 81 2.08 4.54 9.10
CA PRO A 81 0.76 4.00 9.34
C PRO A 81 -0.20 4.33 8.18
N TRP A 82 -1.06 3.37 7.81
CA TRP A 82 -2.02 3.51 6.70
C TRP A 82 -2.90 4.77 6.79
N ARG A 83 -3.21 5.25 8.01
CA ARG A 83 -3.97 6.50 8.24
C ARG A 83 -3.22 7.73 7.74
N ASP A 84 -1.93 7.81 8.02
CA ASP A 84 -1.11 8.95 7.63
C ASP A 84 -0.79 8.90 6.13
N GLN A 85 -0.73 7.71 5.54
CA GLN A 85 -0.69 7.53 4.09
C GLN A 85 -1.96 8.07 3.42
N ALA A 86 -3.15 7.67 3.90
CA ALA A 86 -4.41 8.18 3.36
C ALA A 86 -4.52 9.71 3.49
N ARG A 87 -4.14 10.27 4.65
CA ARG A 87 -4.11 11.73 4.87
C ARG A 87 -3.12 12.44 3.95
N GLY A 88 -1.93 11.86 3.73
CA GLY A 88 -0.92 12.42 2.85
C GLY A 88 -1.33 12.41 1.37
N ILE A 89 -1.98 11.34 0.92
CA ILE A 89 -2.52 11.27 -0.44
C ILE A 89 -3.62 12.31 -0.63
N ASN A 90 -4.52 12.48 0.35
CA ASN A 90 -5.55 13.52 0.28
C ASN A 90 -4.94 14.94 0.33
N SER A 91 -3.82 15.14 1.04
CA SER A 91 -3.18 16.47 1.16
C SER A 91 -2.39 16.92 -0.08
N GLU A 92 -1.91 15.99 -0.92
CA GLU A 92 -1.31 16.30 -2.23
C GLU A 92 -2.24 17.16 -3.11
N ARG A 93 -3.56 17.01 -2.96
CA ARG A 93 -4.57 17.82 -3.64
C ARG A 93 -4.40 19.32 -3.38
N TYR A 94 -4.09 19.70 -2.14
CA TYR A 94 -3.99 21.10 -1.73
C TYR A 94 -2.71 21.77 -2.24
N THR A 95 -1.63 21.02 -2.43
CA THR A 95 -0.35 21.59 -2.86
C THR A 95 -0.32 21.92 -4.35
N LYS A 96 -0.95 21.12 -5.24
CA LYS A 96 -1.07 21.47 -6.67
C LYS A 96 -1.99 22.67 -6.90
N SER A 97 -3.17 22.72 -6.26
CA SER A 97 -4.10 23.86 -6.36
C SER A 97 -3.51 25.18 -5.83
N SER A 98 -2.58 25.11 -4.87
CA SER A 98 -1.89 26.30 -4.34
C SER A 98 -0.67 26.71 -5.18
N SER A 99 -0.02 25.76 -5.86
CA SER A 99 1.15 26.03 -6.71
C SER A 99 0.79 26.63 -8.07
N GLU A 100 -0.43 26.40 -8.58
CA GLU A 100 -0.91 27.01 -9.83
C GLU A 100 -1.47 28.44 -9.63
N ARG A 101 -1.44 28.96 -8.40
CA ARG A 101 -1.96 30.30 -8.04
C ARG A 101 -0.86 31.34 -7.75
N VAL A 102 0.32 31.17 -8.34
CA VAL A 102 1.42 32.16 -8.26
C VAL A 102 1.90 32.51 -9.65
#